data_AF-A0A4R6T7A1-F1
#
_entry.id   AF-A0A4R6T7A1-F1
#
_cell.length_a   1.000
_cell.length_b   1.000
_cell.length_c   1.000
_cell.angle_alpha   90.00
_cell.angle_beta   90.00
_cell.angle_gamma   90.00
#
_symmetry.space_group_name_H-M   'P 1'
#
loop_
_entity.id
_entity.type
_entity.pdbx_description
1 polymer ?
#
loop_
_entity_poly.entity_id
_entity_poly.type
_entity_poly.pdbx_seq_one_letter_code
_entity_poly.pdbx_strand_id
1 'polypeptide(L)'
;MLKQYRMKASLKDHRQKVYQTKDTTKVEAGLKEVGFGILTEIGIQATMKKKLDKDYPPFQILGACNPVFADKVLTAEPNVSTLLPCNVTIQSLGGED
;
A
#
# COMPACT_ATOMS: atom_id res chain seq x y z
N MET A 1 -8.43 22.60 17.65
CA MET A 1 -9.03 21.60 16.73
C MET A 1 -8.81 22.05 15.30
N LEU A 2 -8.40 21.14 14.41
CA LEU A 2 -8.02 21.33 12.99
C LEU A 2 -6.60 21.91 12.73
N LYS A 3 -5.56 21.15 13.07
CA LYS A 3 -4.21 21.34 12.53
C LYS A 3 -3.78 20.05 11.81
N GLN A 4 -3.50 20.20 10.51
CA GLN A 4 -2.72 19.30 9.64
C GLN A 4 -3.41 18.14 8.90
N TYR A 5 -4.44 18.45 8.11
CA TYR A 5 -4.58 17.82 6.79
C TYR A 5 -3.66 18.57 5.81
N ARG A 6 -2.37 18.19 5.74
CA ARG A 6 -1.45 18.71 4.71
C ARG A 6 -1.11 17.59 3.73
N MET A 7 -2.01 17.40 2.76
CA MET A 7 -1.72 16.70 1.51
C MET A 7 -0.62 17.45 0.75
N LYS A 8 0.65 17.25 1.11
CA LYS A 8 1.77 17.62 0.23
C LYS A 8 2.08 16.44 -0.68
N ALA A 9 1.22 16.23 -1.67
CA ALA A 9 1.57 15.49 -2.87
C ALA A 9 2.52 16.36 -3.71
N SER A 10 3.79 16.45 -3.31
CA SER A 10 4.86 16.92 -4.20
C SER A 10 5.31 15.73 -5.05
N LEU A 11 5.10 15.83 -6.36
CA LEU A 11 5.41 14.84 -7.38
C LEU A 11 6.92 14.75 -7.72
N LYS A 12 7.82 15.06 -6.77
CA LYS A 12 9.28 15.17 -7.04
C LYS A 12 10.18 14.25 -6.22
N ASP A 13 9.65 13.26 -5.51
CA ASP A 13 10.49 12.24 -4.85
C ASP A 13 10.01 10.84 -5.25
N HIS A 14 10.86 10.12 -6.00
CA HIS A 14 10.65 8.74 -6.43
C HIS A 14 10.96 7.74 -5.32
N ARG A 15 11.26 8.20 -4.10
CA ARG A 15 11.43 7.32 -2.94
C ARG A 15 10.09 6.77 -2.47
N GLN A 16 10.02 5.46 -2.45
CA GLN A 16 8.97 4.58 -1.93
C GLN A 16 8.19 5.24 -0.78
N LYS A 17 6.99 5.75 -1.08
CA LYS A 17 6.12 6.43 -0.11
C LYS A 17 5.44 5.37 0.76
N VAL A 18 5.91 5.19 1.98
CA VAL A 18 5.16 4.47 3.02
C VAL A 18 3.98 5.35 3.42
N TYR A 19 2.76 4.85 3.28
CA TYR A 19 1.56 5.60 3.64
C TYR A 19 1.34 5.52 5.14
N GLN A 20 1.30 6.69 5.79
CA GLN A 20 0.97 6.82 7.20
C GLN A 20 -0.51 7.16 7.33
N THR A 21 -1.34 6.14 7.55
CA THR A 21 -2.76 6.34 7.88
C THR A 21 -3.22 5.19 8.76
N LYS A 22 -4.01 5.53 9.79
CA LYS A 22 -4.72 4.54 10.62
C LYS A 22 -5.93 3.96 9.86
N ASP A 23 -6.39 4.65 8.82
CA ASP A 23 -7.59 4.33 8.05
C ASP A 23 -7.22 3.86 6.63
N THR A 24 -7.38 2.57 6.38
CA THR A 24 -7.09 1.91 5.08
C THR A 24 -8.13 2.22 4.03
N THR A 25 -9.37 2.48 4.45
CA THR A 25 -10.49 2.70 3.53
C THR A 25 -10.27 3.91 2.64
N LYS A 26 -9.58 4.94 3.16
CA LYS A 26 -9.17 6.12 2.39
C LYS A 26 -8.13 5.81 1.33
N VAL A 27 -7.21 4.89 1.61
CA VAL A 27 -6.19 4.44 0.65
C VAL A 27 -6.87 3.65 -0.46
N GLU A 28 -7.74 2.72 -0.10
CA GLU A 28 -8.51 1.91 -1.04
C GLU A 28 -9.42 2.77 -1.93
N ALA A 29 -10.11 3.75 -1.34
CA ALA A 29 -10.93 4.70 -2.08
C ALA A 29 -10.09 5.53 -3.06
N GLY A 30 -8.97 6.08 -2.62
CA GLY A 30 -8.07 6.86 -3.49
C GLY A 30 -7.47 6.02 -4.62
N LEU A 31 -7.14 4.74 -4.37
CA LEU A 31 -6.69 3.81 -5.40
C LEU A 31 -7.81 3.52 -6.41
N LYS A 32 -9.03 3.30 -5.93
CA LYS A 32 -10.20 3.05 -6.77
C LYS A 32 -10.53 4.22 -7.68
N GLU A 33 -10.41 5.45 -7.19
CA GLU A 33 -10.63 6.68 -7.98
C GLU A 33 -9.68 6.78 -9.19
N VAL A 34 -8.46 6.26 -9.07
CA VAL A 34 -7.46 6.23 -10.16
C VAL A 34 -7.43 4.89 -10.92
N GLY A 35 -8.46 4.04 -10.73
CA GLY A 35 -8.65 2.80 -11.48
C GLY A 35 -7.83 1.60 -10.99
N PHE A 36 -7.32 1.64 -9.75
CA PHE A 36 -6.68 0.49 -9.11
C PHE A 36 -7.67 -0.22 -8.19
N GLY A 37 -7.79 -1.54 -8.34
CA GLY A 37 -8.48 -2.42 -7.39
C GLY A 37 -7.50 -3.11 -6.44
N ILE A 38 -7.99 -3.59 -5.29
CA ILE A 38 -7.21 -4.41 -4.36
C ILE A 38 -7.43 -5.89 -4.70
N LEU A 39 -6.34 -6.63 -4.92
CA LEU A 39 -6.38 -8.07 -5.18
C LEU A 39 -6.05 -8.89 -3.95
N THR A 40 -5.15 -8.38 -3.10
CA THR A 40 -4.65 -9.11 -1.93
C THR A 40 -4.42 -8.17 -0.76
N GLU A 41 -4.64 -8.66 0.44
CA GLU A 41 -4.32 -7.96 1.68
C GLU A 41 -3.45 -8.86 2.55
N ILE A 42 -2.33 -8.32 3.04
CA ILE A 42 -1.37 -9.04 3.85
C ILE A 42 -1.17 -8.28 5.16
N GLY A 43 -1.73 -8.82 6.24
CA GLY A 43 -1.52 -8.32 7.60
C GLY A 43 -0.18 -8.78 8.17
N ILE A 44 0.85 -7.94 8.06
CA ILE A 44 2.21 -8.26 8.54
C ILE A 44 2.22 -8.40 10.06
N GLN A 45 1.61 -7.48 10.78
CA GLN A 45 1.55 -7.53 12.25
C GLN A 45 0.96 -8.86 12.75
N ALA A 46 -0.24 -9.21 12.28
CA ALA A 46 -0.91 -10.43 12.66
C ALA A 46 -0.13 -11.69 12.28
N THR A 47 0.50 -11.68 11.10
CA THR A 47 1.30 -12.80 10.60
C THR A 47 2.55 -13.02 11.46
N MET A 48 3.29 -11.95 11.75
CA MET A 48 4.53 -12.02 12.54
C MET A 48 4.25 -12.44 13.98
N LYS A 49 3.16 -11.95 14.58
CA LYS A 49 2.72 -12.40 15.91
C LYS A 49 2.36 -13.88 15.91
N LYS A 50 1.55 -14.34 14.95
CA LYS A 50 1.10 -15.74 14.87
C LYS A 50 2.23 -16.72 14.59
N LYS A 51 3.22 -16.34 13.78
CA LYS A 51 4.26 -17.27 13.28
C LYS A 51 5.55 -17.23 14.08
N LEU A 52 5.91 -16.07 14.62
CA LEU A 52 7.21 -15.83 15.24
C LEU A 52 7.11 -15.22 16.65
N ASP A 53 5.89 -14.99 17.16
CA ASP A 53 5.61 -14.28 18.41
C ASP A 53 6.30 -12.90 18.52
N LYS A 54 6.45 -12.22 17.38
CA LYS A 54 7.04 -10.88 17.32
C LYS A 54 5.98 -9.80 17.25
N ASP A 55 6.13 -8.80 18.11
CA ASP A 55 5.25 -7.62 18.13
C ASP A 55 5.77 -6.55 17.16
N TYR A 56 5.02 -6.36 16.08
CA TYR A 56 5.24 -5.28 15.12
C TYR A 56 4.22 -4.16 15.34
N PRO A 57 4.55 -2.89 14.99
CA PRO A 57 3.53 -1.85 14.89
C PRO A 57 2.49 -2.22 13.82
N PRO A 58 1.31 -1.55 13.80
CA PRO A 58 0.32 -1.74 12.74
C PRO A 58 0.98 -1.64 11.37
N PHE A 59 0.95 -2.76 10.64
CA PHE A 59 1.65 -2.93 9.38
C PHE A 59 0.89 -3.92 8.50
N GLN A 60 0.49 -3.45 7.33
CA GLN A 60 -0.17 -4.20 6.28
C GLN A 60 0.36 -3.84 4.90
N ILE A 61 0.19 -4.75 3.95
CA ILE A 61 0.51 -4.55 2.54
C ILE A 61 -0.75 -4.84 1.73
N LEU A 62 -1.16 -3.90 0.89
CA LEU A 62 -2.23 -4.08 -0.09
C LEU A 62 -1.60 -4.34 -1.46
N GLY A 63 -2.08 -5.36 -2.16
CA GLY A 63 -1.73 -5.63 -3.54
C GLY A 63 -2.71 -4.91 -4.47
N ALA A 64 -2.31 -3.75 -4.98
CA ALA A 64 -3.15 -2.93 -5.86
C ALA A 64 -2.85 -3.22 -7.34
N CYS A 65 -3.89 -3.32 -8.17
CA CYS A 65 -3.75 -3.60 -9.59
C CYS A 65 -4.71 -2.76 -10.42
N ASN A 66 -4.20 -2.16 -11.50
CA ASN A 66 -5.02 -1.67 -12.59
C ASN A 66 -4.89 -2.66 -13.77
N PRO A 67 -5.98 -3.31 -14.19
CA PRO A 67 -5.92 -4.36 -15.21
C PRO A 67 -5.43 -3.87 -16.57
N VAL A 68 -5.71 -2.61 -16.94
CA VAL A 68 -5.25 -2.04 -18.22
C VAL A 68 -3.74 -1.88 -18.26
N PHE A 69 -3.11 -1.54 -17.13
CA PHE A 69 -1.65 -1.47 -17.04
C PHE A 69 -1.03 -2.87 -16.90
N ALA A 70 -1.63 -3.75 -16.12
CA ALA A 70 -1.16 -5.12 -15.96
C ALA A 70 -1.14 -5.87 -17.29
N ASP A 71 -2.21 -5.76 -18.09
CA ASP A 71 -2.33 -6.38 -19.41
C ASP A 71 -1.21 -5.91 -20.36
N LYS A 72 -0.95 -4.61 -20.42
CA LYS A 72 0.13 -4.04 -21.25
C LYS A 72 1.51 -4.57 -20.85
N VAL A 73 1.78 -4.63 -19.56
CA VAL A 73 3.08 -5.08 -19.05
C VAL A 73 3.26 -6.58 -19.25
N LEU A 74 2.23 -7.39 -18.96
CA LEU A 74 2.27 -8.84 -19.14
C LEU A 74 2.36 -9.24 -20.61
N THR A 75 1.73 -8.48 -21.51
CA THR A 75 1.84 -8.68 -22.96
C THR A 75 3.25 -8.39 -23.46
N ALA A 76 3.91 -7.36 -22.91
CA ALA A 76 5.26 -6.99 -23.31
C ALA A 76 6.34 -7.90 -22.71
N GLU A 77 6.21 -8.27 -21.43
CA GLU A 77 7.13 -9.15 -20.72
C GLU A 77 6.37 -10.00 -19.68
N PRO A 78 5.98 -11.24 -20.01
CA PRO A 78 5.25 -12.12 -19.10
C PRO A 78 5.98 -12.41 -17.78
N ASN A 79 7.31 -12.41 -17.77
CA ASN A 79 8.09 -12.70 -16.57
C ASN A 79 7.98 -11.59 -15.51
N VAL A 80 7.52 -10.38 -15.87
CA VAL A 80 7.23 -9.31 -14.90
C VAL A 80 6.07 -9.66 -13.96
N SER A 81 5.30 -10.73 -14.24
CA SER A 81 4.27 -11.24 -13.34
C SER A 81 4.75 -11.47 -11.89
N THR A 82 6.04 -11.80 -11.68
CA THR A 82 6.62 -11.97 -10.33
C THR A 82 6.71 -10.68 -9.53
N LEU A 83 6.54 -9.52 -10.17
CA LEU A 83 6.58 -8.19 -9.57
C LEU A 83 5.17 -7.58 -9.44
N LEU A 84 4.12 -8.28 -9.87
CA LEU A 84 2.73 -7.88 -9.71
C LEU A 84 2.11 -8.57 -8.48
N PRO A 85 1.11 -7.96 -7.83
CA PRO A 85 0.55 -6.63 -8.06
C PRO A 85 1.44 -5.49 -7.49
N CYS A 86 1.06 -4.24 -7.74
CA CYS A 86 1.75 -3.09 -7.17
C CYS A 86 1.51 -3.03 -5.64
N ASN A 87 2.56 -3.24 -4.85
CA ASN A 87 2.47 -3.21 -3.40
C ASN A 87 2.27 -1.79 -2.85
N VAL A 88 1.27 -1.62 -2.00
CA VAL A 88 1.02 -0.41 -1.21
C VAL A 88 1.19 -0.76 0.25
N THR A 89 2.25 -0.23 0.86
CA THR A 89 2.59 -0.48 2.26
C THR A 89 1.99 0.59 3.16
N ILE A 90 1.22 0.16 4.16
CA ILE A 90 0.64 1.01 5.19
C ILE A 90 1.25 0.58 6.53
N GLN A 91 1.99 1.49 7.15
CA GLN A 91 2.69 1.22 8.41
C GLN A 91 2.63 2.44 9.33
N SER A 92 2.42 2.20 10.62
CA SER A 92 2.63 3.22 11.65
C SER A 92 4.12 3.44 11.90
N LEU A 93 4.61 4.69 11.81
CA LEU A 93 6.02 5.03 12.03
C LEU A 93 6.39 5.28 13.50
N GLY A 94 5.54 4.90 14.46
CA GLY A 94 5.87 4.98 15.89
C GLY A 94 5.85 6.39 16.49
N GLY A 95 5.03 7.31 15.97
CA GLY A 95 4.64 8.52 16.69
C GLY A 95 3.44 8.22 17.60
N GLU A 96 3.51 8.65 18.86
CA GLU A 96 2.35 8.71 19.74
C GLU A 96 1.27 9.61 19.10
N ASP A 97 0.08 9.02 18.98
CA ASP A 97 -1.24 9.54 18.53
C ASP A 97 -1.38 10.72 17.54
#